data_AF-A0A6I1MPS8-F1
#
_entry.id   AF-A0A6I1MPS8-F1
#
_cell.length_a   1.000
_cell.length_b   1.000
_cell.length_c   1.000
_cell.angle_alpha   90.00
_cell.angle_beta   90.00
_cell.angle_gamma   90.00
#
_symmetry.space_group_name_H-M   'P 1'
#
loop_
_entity.id
_entity.type
_entity.pdbx_description
1 polymer ?
#
loop_
_entity_poly.entity_id
_entity_poly.type
_entity_poly.pdbx_seq_one_letter_code
_entity_poly.pdbx_strand_id
1 'polypeptide(L)'
;MSIYLKECLINIKPFILELQGFSKLKDSYGNYLFLNIVSGSDIIKSIHNILYKGTLKQFKPENDYVPHMTVGKLSSIKLLDEAFEYVNGCNEKISTLVKKYQLK
;
A
#
# COMPACT_ATOMS: atom_id res chain seq x y z
N MET A 1 -0.56 7.61 -19.12
CA MET A 1 -1.61 7.73 -18.08
C MET A 1 -2.90 8.14 -18.74
N SER A 2 -3.99 7.39 -18.56
CA SER A 2 -5.28 7.70 -19.19
C SER A 2 -5.81 9.07 -18.75
N ILE A 3 -6.71 9.67 -19.55
CA ILE A 3 -7.32 10.97 -19.25
C ILE A 3 -8.03 10.92 -17.89
N TYR A 4 -8.87 9.90 -17.67
CA TYR A 4 -9.55 9.66 -16.39
C TYR A 4 -8.60 9.68 -15.18
N LEU A 5 -7.46 9.00 -15.29
CA LEU A 5 -6.49 8.94 -14.19
C LEU A 5 -5.82 10.29 -13.92
N LYS A 6 -5.53 11.07 -14.96
CA LYS A 6 -5.02 12.43 -14.78
C LYS A 6 -6.04 13.28 -14.04
N GLU A 7 -7.31 13.19 -14.41
CA GLU A 7 -8.40 13.91 -13.74
C GLU A 7 -8.57 13.49 -12.28
N CYS A 8 -8.53 12.20 -11.97
CA CYS A 8 -8.59 11.71 -10.58
C CYS A 8 -7.43 12.23 -9.72
N LEU A 9 -6.25 12.41 -10.31
CA LEU A 9 -5.02 12.69 -9.57
C LEU A 9 -4.59 14.17 -9.62
N ILE A 10 -5.25 15.01 -10.42
CA ILE A 10 -4.82 16.41 -10.68
C ILE A 10 -4.75 17.27 -9.41
N ASN A 11 -5.63 17.00 -8.44
CA ASN A 11 -5.72 17.76 -7.19
C ASN A 11 -4.91 17.14 -6.04
N ILE A 12 -4.21 16.03 -6.28
CA ILE A 12 -3.37 15.42 -5.26
C ILE A 12 -2.04 16.16 -5.22
N LYS A 13 -1.83 16.91 -4.14
CA LYS A 13 -0.58 17.62 -3.88
C LYS A 13 0.52 16.62 -3.50
N PRO A 14 1.80 16.95 -3.75
CA PRO A 14 2.90 16.19 -3.19
C PRO A 14 2.76 16.03 -1.68
N PHE A 15 3.09 14.84 -1.16
CA PHE A 15 2.95 14.53 0.25
C PHE A 15 4.09 13.65 0.75
N ILE A 16 4.34 13.74 2.05
CA ILE A 16 5.33 12.90 2.72
C ILE A 16 4.71 11.52 2.97
N LEU A 17 5.42 10.49 2.51
CA LEU A 17 5.13 9.10 2.80
C LEU A 17 6.19 8.61 3.78
N GLU A 18 5.76 8.06 4.91
CA GLU A 18 6.66 7.44 5.87
C GLU A 18 6.30 5.98 6.04
N LEU A 19 7.34 5.15 5.97
CA LEU A 19 7.26 3.70 6.10
C LEU A 19 8.07 3.28 7.32
N GLN A 20 7.48 2.47 8.19
CA GLN A 20 8.15 1.99 9.40
C GLN A 20 7.41 0.76 9.94
N GLY A 21 8.18 -0.21 10.43
CA GLY A 21 7.64 -1.43 11.01
C GLY A 21 7.05 -2.38 9.98
N PHE A 22 7.08 -3.66 10.32
CA PHE A 22 6.59 -4.72 9.45
C PHE A 22 5.27 -5.29 9.95
N SER A 23 4.47 -5.83 9.04
CA SER A 23 3.32 -6.66 9.39
C SER A 23 3.28 -7.88 8.47
N LYS A 24 2.58 -8.93 8.90
CA LYS A 24 2.36 -10.13 8.10
C LYS A 24 0.88 -10.42 7.97
N LEU A 25 0.48 -10.91 6.80
CA LEU A 25 -0.87 -11.36 6.52
C LEU A 25 -0.82 -12.76 5.93
N LYS A 26 -1.69 -13.63 6.46
CA LYS A 26 -1.96 -14.96 5.93
C LYS A 26 -3.43 -15.01 5.55
N ASP A 27 -3.70 -15.17 4.28
CA ASP A 27 -5.06 -15.29 3.75
C ASP A 27 -5.13 -16.28 2.57
N SER A 28 -6.29 -16.34 1.92
CA SER A 28 -6.50 -17.16 0.73
C SER A 28 -5.65 -16.73 -0.48
N TYR A 29 -5.10 -15.51 -0.48
CA TYR A 29 -4.27 -14.96 -1.54
C TYR A 29 -2.77 -15.21 -1.32
N GLY A 30 -2.37 -15.60 -0.11
CA GLY A 30 -1.05 -16.12 0.21
C GLY A 30 -0.49 -15.69 1.57
N ASN A 31 0.83 -15.83 1.70
CA ASN A 31 1.58 -15.43 2.89
C ASN A 31 2.39 -14.18 2.54
N TYR A 32 1.98 -13.02 3.04
CA TYR A 32 2.58 -11.73 2.69
C TYR A 32 3.27 -11.08 3.88
N LEU A 33 4.43 -10.50 3.59
CA LEU A 33 5.15 -9.60 4.47
C LEU A 33 5.06 -8.18 3.89
N PHE A 34 4.72 -7.22 4.75
CA PHE A 34 4.50 -5.83 4.41
C PHE A 34 5.42 -4.91 5.21
N LEU A 35 5.84 -3.80 4.59
CA LEU A 35 6.32 -2.62 5.30
C LEU A 35 5.16 -1.63 5.43
N ASN A 36 4.89 -1.19 6.66
CA ASN A 36 3.69 -0.42 7.00
C ASN A 36 3.89 1.05 6.64
N ILE A 37 2.80 1.71 6.25
CA ILE A 37 2.73 3.16 6.07
C ILE A 37 2.29 3.81 7.38
N VAL A 38 3.14 4.64 7.97
CA VAL A 38 2.87 5.36 9.23
C VAL A 38 2.49 6.83 9.01
N SER A 39 2.80 7.39 7.83
CA SER A 39 2.33 8.73 7.41
C SER A 39 2.02 8.75 5.91
N GLY A 40 0.98 9.49 5.52
CA GLY A 40 0.50 9.57 4.13
C GLY A 40 -0.57 8.53 3.75
N SER A 41 -0.98 7.67 4.68
CA SER A 41 -2.00 6.62 4.45
C SER A 41 -3.36 7.19 4.05
N ASP A 42 -3.79 8.29 4.66
CA ASP A 42 -5.08 8.93 4.35
C ASP A 42 -5.14 9.49 2.93
N ILE A 43 -4.01 10.01 2.44
CA ILE A 43 -3.91 10.51 1.07
C ILE A 43 -4.00 9.35 0.09
N ILE A 44 -3.33 8.23 0.38
CA ILE A 44 -3.41 7.02 -0.45
C ILE A 44 -4.82 6.41 -0.43
N LYS A 45 -5.50 6.38 0.72
CA LYS A 45 -6.92 6.00 0.83
C LYS A 45 -7.83 6.95 0.05
N SER A 46 -7.56 8.25 0.06
CA SER A 46 -8.29 9.23 -0.74
C SER A 46 -8.14 8.96 -2.24
N ILE A 47 -6.92 8.68 -2.71
CA ILE A 47 -6.66 8.27 -4.10
C ILE A 47 -7.49 7.02 -4.45
N HIS A 48 -7.45 5.97 -3.62
CA HIS A 48 -8.27 4.78 -3.79
C HIS A 48 -9.76 5.14 -3.92
N ASN A 49 -10.29 5.93 -2.99
CA ASN A 49 -11.70 6.33 -3.00
C ASN A 49 -12.09 7.13 -4.25
N ILE A 50 -11.23 8.02 -4.74
CA ILE A 50 -11.48 8.78 -5.97
C ILE A 50 -11.52 7.84 -7.17
N LEU A 51 -10.55 6.94 -7.29
CA LEU A 51 -10.48 5.97 -8.39
C LEU A 51 -11.74 5.09 -8.47
N TYR A 52 -12.24 4.64 -7.32
CA TYR A 52 -13.42 3.78 -7.19
C TYR A 52 -14.76 4.51 -7.13
N LYS A 53 -14.77 5.86 -7.15
CA LYS A 53 -16.01 6.64 -7.34
C LYS A 53 -16.43 6.74 -8.80
N GLY A 54 -15.49 6.70 -9.74
CA GLY A 54 -15.75 6.81 -11.17
C GLY A 54 -15.69 5.46 -11.91
N THR A 55 -14.88 5.39 -12.98
CA THR A 55 -14.82 4.24 -13.90
C THR A 55 -14.52 2.91 -13.21
N LEU A 56 -13.81 2.90 -12.08
CA LEU A 56 -13.48 1.65 -11.38
C LEU A 56 -14.57 1.19 -10.40
N LYS A 57 -15.69 1.91 -10.26
CA LYS A 57 -16.72 1.62 -9.25
C LYS A 57 -17.19 0.16 -9.24
N GLN A 58 -17.37 -0.45 -10.41
CA GLN A 58 -17.80 -1.85 -10.52
C GLN A 58 -16.76 -2.88 -10.06
N PHE A 59 -15.49 -2.48 -9.92
CA PHE A 59 -14.39 -3.33 -9.46
C PHE A 59 -14.05 -3.10 -7.98
N LYS A 60 -14.85 -2.31 -7.25
CA LYS A 60 -14.54 -1.96 -5.86
C LYS A 60 -14.60 -3.21 -4.97
N PRO A 61 -13.53 -3.53 -4.22
CA PRO A 61 -13.57 -4.61 -3.24
C PRO A 61 -14.56 -4.29 -2.11
N GLU A 62 -15.13 -5.34 -1.50
CA GLU A 62 -15.98 -5.20 -0.31
C GLU A 62 -15.17 -4.82 0.93
N ASN A 63 -13.92 -5.28 1.00
CA ASN A 63 -13.04 -5.03 2.13
C ASN A 63 -12.46 -3.63 2.12
N ASP A 64 -12.18 -3.10 3.31
CA ASP A 64 -11.47 -1.85 3.49
C ASP A 64 -10.07 -1.89 2.88
N TYR A 65 -9.71 -0.81 2.20
CA TYR A 65 -8.39 -0.66 1.62
C TYR A 65 -7.36 -0.25 2.68
N VAL A 66 -6.36 -1.11 2.87
CA VAL A 66 -5.23 -0.87 3.76
C VAL A 66 -3.97 -0.61 2.93
N PRO A 67 -3.49 0.63 2.85
CA PRO A 67 -2.24 0.95 2.17
C PRO A 67 -1.05 0.27 2.83
N HIS A 68 -0.21 -0.39 2.04
CA HIS A 68 1.01 -1.05 2.48
C HIS A 68 2.01 -1.14 1.32
N MET A 69 3.25 -1.48 1.63
CA MET A 69 4.24 -1.90 0.63
C MET A 69 4.56 -3.38 0.82
N THR A 70 4.26 -4.21 -0.17
CA THR A 70 4.66 -5.62 -0.17
C THR A 70 6.18 -5.72 -0.28
N VAL A 71 6.80 -6.38 0.70
CA VAL A 71 8.23 -6.68 0.69
C VAL A 71 8.50 -8.15 0.36
N GLY A 72 7.51 -9.03 0.54
CA GLY A 72 7.62 -10.43 0.16
C GLY A 72 6.29 -11.17 0.09
N LYS A 73 6.23 -12.17 -0.80
CA LYS A 73 5.20 -13.22 -0.82
C LYS A 73 5.89 -14.56 -0.63
N LEU A 74 5.61 -15.25 0.47
CA LEU A 74 6.34 -16.43 0.92
C LEU A 74 5.56 -17.70 0.57
N SER A 75 6.29 -18.76 0.21
CA SER A 75 5.69 -20.03 -0.21
C SER A 75 5.07 -20.83 0.94
N SER A 76 5.40 -20.51 2.19
CA SER A 76 4.83 -21.17 3.37
C SER A 76 4.68 -20.21 4.55
N ILE A 77 3.82 -20.58 5.49
CA ILE A 77 3.59 -19.85 6.74
C ILE A 77 4.87 -19.84 7.58
N LYS A 78 5.59 -20.97 7.64
CA LYS A 78 6.86 -21.08 8.39
C LYS A 78 7.87 -20.04 7.91
N LEU A 79 8.04 -19.90 6.59
CA LEU A 79 8.95 -18.91 6.01
C LEU A 79 8.47 -17.47 6.25
N LEU A 80 7.15 -17.23 6.27
CA LEU A 80 6.61 -15.92 6.63
C LEU A 80 6.90 -15.57 8.09
N ASP A 81 6.75 -16.54 9.00
CA ASP A 81 7.03 -16.35 10.42
C ASP A 81 8.51 -16.07 10.66
N GLU A 82 9.41 -16.88 10.08
CA GLU A 82 10.86 -16.67 10.17
C GLU A 82 11.28 -15.31 9.60
N ALA A 83 10.74 -14.93 8.43
CA ALA A 83 11.02 -13.63 7.83
C ALA A 83 10.50 -12.48 8.70
N PHE A 84 9.32 -12.61 9.29
CA PHE A 84 8.75 -11.61 10.18
C PHE A 84 9.57 -11.45 11.46
N GLU A 85 9.92 -12.54 12.14
CA GLU A 85 10.74 -12.48 13.36
C GLU A 85 12.08 -11.79 13.12
N TYR A 86 12.70 -12.01 11.95
CA TYR A 86 13.94 -11.34 11.57
C TYR A 86 13.80 -9.81 11.45
N VAL A 87 12.66 -9.32 10.96
CA VAL A 87 12.46 -7.89 10.69
C VAL A 87 11.63 -7.16 11.75
N ASN A 88 10.93 -7.86 12.65
CA ASN A 88 9.99 -7.25 13.60
C ASN A 88 10.67 -6.31 14.62
N GLY A 89 11.98 -6.46 14.84
CA GLY A 89 12.78 -5.51 15.64
C GLY A 89 13.28 -4.27 14.88
N CYS A 90 13.04 -4.18 13.57
CA CYS A 90 13.50 -3.07 12.75
C CYS A 90 12.63 -1.82 12.96
N ASN A 91 13.23 -0.79 13.57
CA ASN A 91 12.60 0.50 13.83
C ASN A 91 13.02 1.58 12.84
N GLU A 92 13.75 1.21 11.77
CA GLU A 92 14.17 2.15 10.74
C GLU A 92 12.97 2.80 10.06
N LYS A 93 13.09 4.10 9.84
CA LYS A 93 12.04 4.92 9.23
C LYS A 93 12.51 5.40 7.86
N ILE A 94 11.75 5.04 6.83
CA ILE A 94 11.98 5.53 5.48
C ILE A 94 10.99 6.67 5.23
N SER A 95 11.50 7.84 4.87
CA SER A 95 10.67 9.01 4.53
C SER A 95 10.98 9.46 3.11
N THR A 96 9.93 9.76 2.34
CA THR A 96 10.07 10.26 0.97
C THR A 96 8.94 11.20 0.59
N LEU A 97 9.20 12.04 -0.42
CA LEU A 97 8.20 12.95 -0.98
C LEU A 97 7.61 12.34 -2.26
N VAL A 98 6.33 11.97 -2.20
CA VAL A 98 5.60 11.44 -3.36
C VAL A 98 5.14 12.59 -4.23
N LYS A 99 5.61 12.63 -5.49
CA LYS A 99 5.27 13.68 -6.48
C LYS A 99 4.59 13.15 -7.74
N LYS A 100 4.64 11.84 -7.99
CA LYS A 100 4.20 11.25 -9.26
C LYS A 100 3.56 9.89 -9.02
N TYR A 101 2.50 9.62 -9.78
CA TYR A 101 1.78 8.36 -9.82
C TYR A 101 1.92 7.75 -11.22
N GLN A 102 1.96 6.43 -11.31
CA GLN A 102 2.10 5.70 -12.58
C GLN A 102 1.23 4.45 -12.56
N LEU A 103 0.75 4.02 -13.73
CA LEU A 103 0.29 2.65 -13.93
C LEU A 103 1.25 1.94 -14.87
N LYS A 104 1.43 0.65 -14.63
CA LYS A 104 2.09 -0.27 -15.53
C LYS A 104 1.10 -0.78 -16.57
#